data_AF-A0A067TQB0-F1
#
_entry.id   AF-A0A067TQB0-F1
#
_cell.length_a   1.000
_cell.length_b   1.000
_cell.length_c   1.000
_cell.angle_alpha   90.00
_cell.angle_beta   90.00
_cell.angle_gamma   90.00
#
_symmetry.space_group_name_H-M   'P 1'
#
loop_
_entity.id
_entity.type
_entity.pdbx_description
1 polymer ?
#
loop_
_entity_poly.entity_id
_entity_poly.type
_entity_poly.pdbx_seq_one_letter_code
_entity_poly.pdbx_strand_id
1 'polypeptide(L)'
;STLTAAPLPSPPMNELQNKVARKTISQNPDLFKVVSPIKVDVFKEYVKDHPNQSFVQSVARGLKKGFWPWADTSDPSFPTTYDGSRQGSRIT
;
A
#
# COMPACT_ATOMS: atom_id res chain seq x y z
N SER A 1 -18.36 8.79 7.17
CA SER A 1 -17.86 9.19 8.51
C SER A 1 -16.80 8.19 8.97
N THR A 2 -15.71 8.62 9.61
CA THR A 2 -14.67 7.72 10.14
C THR A 2 -15.15 6.86 11.31
N LEU A 3 -16.26 7.24 11.95
CA LEU A 3 -16.89 6.50 13.05
C LEU A 3 -17.35 5.08 12.65
N THR A 4 -17.61 4.84 11.36
CA THR A 4 -18.12 3.55 10.85
C THR A 4 -17.43 3.09 9.56
N ALA A 5 -16.33 3.75 9.18
CA ALA A 5 -15.58 3.38 7.98
C ALA A 5 -14.94 1.99 8.12
N ALA A 6 -14.97 1.20 7.04
CA ALA A 6 -14.24 -0.05 6.98
C ALA A 6 -12.72 0.19 7.02
N PRO A 7 -11.92 -0.71 7.61
CA PRO A 7 -10.47 -0.62 7.60
C PRO A 7 -9.91 -0.50 6.18
N LEU A 8 -8.84 0.28 6.03
CA LEU A 8 -8.09 0.37 4.79
C LEU A 8 -7.53 -1.01 4.42
N PRO A 9 -7.57 -1.39 3.14
CA PRO A 9 -7.17 -2.71 2.69
C PRO A 9 -5.68 -2.92 2.93
N SER A 10 -5.32 -4.19 3.07
CA SER A 10 -3.95 -4.63 2.89
C SER A 10 -3.76 -5.09 1.44
N PRO A 11 -2.52 -5.14 0.94
CA PRO A 11 -2.26 -5.80 -0.33
C PRO A 11 -2.81 -7.23 -0.32
N PRO A 12 -3.35 -7.72 -1.44
CA PRO A 12 -3.85 -9.09 -1.52
C PRO A 12 -2.70 -10.10 -1.36
N MET A 13 -3.04 -11.35 -1.04
CA MET A 13 -2.04 -12.37 -0.66
C MET A 13 -1.04 -12.66 -1.77
N ASN A 14 -1.46 -12.64 -3.04
CA ASN A 14 -0.58 -12.81 -4.20
C ASN A 14 0.53 -11.74 -4.24
N GLU A 15 0.22 -10.49 -3.87
CA GLU A 15 1.21 -9.41 -3.78
C GLU A 15 2.14 -9.57 -2.58
N LEU A 16 1.59 -9.94 -1.43
CA LEU A 16 2.38 -10.23 -0.23
C LEU A 16 3.32 -11.44 -0.41
N GLN A 17 3.04 -12.30 -1.38
CA GLN A 17 3.85 -13.46 -1.73
C GLN A 17 4.71 -13.25 -2.99
N ASN A 18 4.62 -12.08 -3.65
CA ASN A 18 5.42 -11.76 -4.82
C ASN A 18 6.91 -11.68 -4.45
N LYS A 19 7.64 -12.77 -4.72
CA LYS A 19 9.06 -12.91 -4.35
C LYS A 19 9.93 -11.87 -5.04
N VAL A 20 9.61 -11.50 -6.27
CA VAL A 20 10.36 -10.50 -7.05
C VAL A 20 10.19 -9.13 -6.40
N ALA A 21 8.94 -8.68 -6.19
CA ALA A 21 8.67 -7.39 -5.56
C ALA A 21 9.30 -7.29 -4.16
N ARG A 22 9.15 -8.33 -3.32
CA ARG A 22 9.74 -8.36 -1.97
C ARG A 22 11.26 -8.28 -2.01
N LYS A 23 11.91 -9.01 -2.92
CA LYS A 23 13.35 -8.95 -3.11
C LYS A 23 13.78 -7.54 -3.52
N THR A 24 13.12 -6.95 -4.54
CA THR A 24 13.41 -5.60 -5.02
C THR A 24 13.26 -4.55 -3.93
N ILE A 25 12.17 -4.59 -3.16
CA ILE A 25 11.94 -3.67 -2.03
C ILE A 25 13.04 -3.82 -0.97
N SER A 26 13.40 -5.06 -0.61
CA SER A 26 14.43 -5.32 0.41
C SER A 26 15.83 -4.88 -0.02
N GLN A 27 16.14 -4.94 -1.32
CA GLN A 27 17.44 -4.60 -1.88
C GLN A 27 17.60 -3.10 -2.15
N ASN A 28 16.49 -2.35 -2.24
CA ASN A 28 16.51 -0.93 -2.60
C ASN A 28 15.71 -0.08 -1.58
N PRO A 29 16.08 -0.09 -0.29
CA PRO A 29 15.32 0.59 0.75
C PRO A 29 15.15 2.09 0.51
N ASP A 30 16.12 2.74 -0.13
CA ASP A 30 16.07 4.18 -0.42
C ASP A 30 15.01 4.55 -1.48
N LEU A 31 14.69 3.63 -2.40
CA LEU A 31 13.64 3.83 -3.41
C LEU A 31 12.23 3.62 -2.85
N PHE A 32 12.10 2.75 -1.84
CA PHE A 32 10.81 2.34 -1.28
C PHE A 32 10.60 2.82 0.16
N LYS A 33 11.37 3.82 0.61
CA LYS A 33 11.26 4.37 1.95
C LYS A 33 9.91 5.07 2.12
N VAL A 34 9.13 4.63 3.10
CA VAL A 34 7.92 5.32 3.52
C VAL A 34 8.31 6.49 4.41
N VAL A 35 8.28 7.70 3.86
CA VAL A 35 8.51 8.94 4.60
C VAL A 35 7.18 9.60 4.87
N SER A 36 6.77 9.62 6.13
CA SER A 36 5.58 10.34 6.58
C SER A 36 5.99 11.51 7.49
N PRO A 37 5.46 12.73 7.27
CA PRO A 37 5.66 13.84 8.23
C PRO A 37 4.87 13.62 9.52
N ILE A 38 3.93 12.67 9.54
CA ILE A 38 3.11 12.36 10.71
C ILE A 38 3.88 11.41 11.63
N LYS A 39 4.07 11.83 12.89
CA LYS A 39 4.62 10.98 13.95
C LYS A 39 3.57 9.92 14.32
N VAL A 40 3.68 8.72 13.73
CA VAL A 40 2.66 7.67 13.84
C VAL A 40 2.36 7.28 15.29
N ASP A 41 3.39 7.21 16.14
CA ASP A 41 3.18 6.85 17.55
C ASP A 41 2.39 7.92 18.30
N VAL A 42 2.66 9.20 18.02
CA VAL A 42 1.89 10.34 18.57
C VAL A 42 0.46 10.34 18.03
N PHE A 43 0.29 10.10 16.72
CA PHE A 43 -1.03 9.97 16.12
C PHE A 43 -1.87 8.92 16.85
N LYS A 44 -1.31 7.71 17.08
CA LYS A 44 -2.02 6.63 17.77
C LYS A 44 -2.48 7.02 19.17
N GLU A 45 -1.69 7.78 19.92
CA GLU A 45 -2.08 8.28 21.24
C GLU A 45 -3.27 9.25 21.19
N TYR A 46 -3.28 10.18 20.21
CA TYR A 46 -4.38 11.13 20.05
C TYR A 46 -5.72 10.48 19.68
N VAL A 47 -5.68 9.32 19.01
CA VAL A 47 -6.90 8.62 18.55
C VAL A 47 -7.14 7.30 19.29
N LYS A 48 -6.49 7.08 20.44
CA LYS A 48 -6.60 5.83 21.22
C LYS A 48 -8.05 5.56 21.69
N ASP A 49 -8.81 6.62 21.96
CA ASP A 49 -10.19 6.53 22.45
C ASP A 49 -11.22 6.61 21.31
N HIS A 50 -10.79 6.62 20.04
CA HIS A 50 -11.70 6.66 18.90
C HIS A 50 -12.50 5.35 18.81
N PRO A 51 -13.83 5.38 18.62
CA PRO A 51 -14.67 4.18 18.67
C PRO A 51 -14.39 3.18 17.55
N ASN A 52 -13.91 3.65 16.40
CA ASN A 52 -13.53 2.79 15.27
C ASN A 52 -12.02 2.52 15.27
N GLN A 53 -11.56 1.69 16.20
CA GLN A 53 -10.14 1.34 16.32
C GLN A 53 -9.63 0.57 15.09
N SER A 54 -10.46 -0.27 14.46
CA SER A 54 -10.02 -1.05 13.29
C SER A 54 -9.62 -0.15 12.11
N PHE A 55 -10.39 0.90 11.84
CA PHE A 55 -10.03 1.92 10.87
C PHE A 55 -8.76 2.68 11.27
N VAL A 56 -8.67 3.14 12.51
CA VAL A 56 -7.50 3.85 13.04
C VAL A 56 -6.21 3.03 12.89
N GLN A 57 -6.23 1.74 13.26
CA GLN A 57 -5.06 0.88 13.14
C GLN A 57 -4.66 0.66 11.68
N SER A 58 -5.63 0.60 10.76
CA SER A 58 -5.34 0.49 9.33
C SER A 58 -4.67 1.74 8.76
N VAL A 59 -5.08 2.93 9.22
CA VAL A 59 -4.44 4.22 8.89
C VAL A 59 -3.03 4.27 9.46
N ALA A 60 -2.85 3.94 10.74
CA ALA A 60 -1.54 3.92 11.40
C ALA A 60 -0.57 2.95 10.70
N ARG A 61 -1.07 1.78 10.27
CA ARG A 61 -0.31 0.83 9.45
C ARG A 61 0.10 1.47 8.11
N GLY A 62 -0.82 2.14 7.42
CA GLY A 62 -0.55 2.83 6.15
C GLY A 62 0.48 3.95 6.29
N LEU A 63 0.40 4.76 7.34
CA LEU A 63 1.38 5.81 7.62
C LEU A 63 2.79 5.27 7.89
N LYS A 64 2.89 4.07 8.48
CA LYS A 64 4.18 3.43 8.81
C LYS A 64 4.75 2.57 7.69
N LYS A 65 3.90 1.92 6.89
CA LYS A 65 4.30 0.89 5.91
C LYS A 65 3.89 1.18 4.47
N GLY A 66 3.21 2.30 4.21
CA GLY A 66 2.62 2.63 2.92
C GLY A 66 1.19 2.13 2.77
N PHE A 67 0.42 2.80 1.91
CA PHE A 67 -0.97 2.46 1.61
C PHE A 67 -1.07 1.54 0.40
N TRP A 68 -2.03 0.62 0.43
CA TRP A 68 -2.41 -0.14 -0.75
C TRP A 68 -3.46 0.65 -1.54
N PRO A 69 -3.31 0.86 -2.86
CA PRO A 69 -4.20 1.71 -3.65
C PRO A 69 -5.51 1.02 -4.07
N TRP A 70 -5.96 -0.03 -3.35
CA TRP A 70 -7.09 -0.88 -3.77
C TRP A 70 -6.91 -1.51 -5.16
N ALA A 71 -5.66 -1.71 -5.58
CA ALA A 71 -5.38 -2.38 -6.84
C ALA A 71 -5.76 -3.86 -6.76
N ASP A 72 -6.42 -4.33 -7.82
CA ASP A 72 -6.52 -5.74 -8.14
C ASP A 72 -5.37 -6.11 -9.09
N THR A 73 -4.54 -7.03 -8.66
CA THR A 73 -3.36 -7.52 -9.40
C THR A 73 -3.44 -9.03 -9.62
N SER A 74 -4.64 -9.61 -9.50
CA SER A 74 -4.87 -11.04 -9.63
C SER A 74 -4.89 -11.52 -11.09
N ASP A 75 -4.98 -10.61 -12.06
CA ASP A 75 -5.02 -10.95 -13.48
C ASP A 75 -3.68 -11.58 -13.93
N PRO A 76 -3.66 -12.90 -14.23
CA PRO A 76 -2.44 -13.59 -14.63
C PRO A 76 -1.98 -13.23 -16.04
N SER A 77 -2.83 -12.58 -16.84
CA SER A 77 -2.47 -12.11 -18.19
C SER A 77 -1.61 -10.85 -18.16
N PHE A 78 -1.58 -10.14 -17.03
CA PHE A 78 -0.78 -8.94 -16.87
C PHE A 78 0.70 -9.29 -16.67
N PRO A 79 1.63 -8.62 -17.39
CA PRO A 79 3.05 -8.93 -17.28
C PRO A 79 3.61 -8.57 -15.90
N THR A 80 4.62 -9.32 -15.44
CA THR A 80 5.31 -9.09 -14.16
C THR A 80 5.95 -7.70 -14.05
N THR A 81 6.31 -7.10 -15.17
CA THR A 81 6.80 -5.72 -15.25
C THR A 81 6.15 -5.05 -16.43
N TYR A 82 5.52 -3.90 -16.17
CA TYR A 82 4.91 -3.05 -17.18
C TYR A 82 5.67 -1.72 -17.21
N ASP A 83 6.48 -1.52 -18.23
CA ASP A 83 7.32 -0.31 -18.40
C ASP A 83 6.66 0.77 -19.27
N GLY A 84 5.41 0.56 -19.70
CA GLY A 84 4.66 1.51 -20.54
C GLY A 84 5.23 1.71 -21.96
N SER A 85 6.36 1.06 -22.30
CA SER A 85 7.08 1.28 -23.57
C SER A 85 6.25 0.91 -24.81
N ARG A 86 5.27 -0.01 -24.64
CA ARG A 86 4.45 -0.55 -25.73
C ARG A 86 3.16 0.24 -26.02
N GLN A 87 2.81 1.24 -25.21
CA GLN A 87 1.63 2.08 -25.45
C GLN A 87 1.84 3.13 -26.56
N GLY A 88 3.09 3.34 -27.01
CA GLY A 88 3.45 4.35 -28.01
C GLY A 88 3.23 3.97 -29.48
N SER A 89 2.90 2.72 -29.81
CA SER A 89 2.64 2.34 -31.20
C SER A 89 1.22 2.72 -31.60
N ARG A 90 1.02 4.02 -31.85
CA ARG A 90 -0.19 4.52 -32.51
C ARG A 90 -0.22 3.97 -33.94
N ILE A 91 -1.34 3.34 -34.25
CA ILE A 91 -1.74 2.76 -35.53
C ILE A 91 -1.39 3.72 -36.68
N THR A 92 -0.65 3.22 -37.68
CA THR A 92 -0.50 3.83 -39.02
C THR A 92 -1.82 3.78 -39.78
#